data_AF-A0A1G2UT64-F1
#
_entry.id   AF-A0A1G2UT64-F1
#
_cell.length_a   1.000
_cell.length_b   1.000
_cell.length_c   1.000
_cell.angle_alpha   90.00
_cell.angle_beta   90.00
_cell.angle_gamma   90.00
#
_symmetry.space_group_name_H-M   'P 1'
#
loop_
_entity.id
_entity.type
_entity.pdbx_description
1 polymer ?
#
loop_
_entity_poly.entity_id
_entity_poly.type
_entity_poly.pdbx_seq_one_letter_code
_entity_poly.pdbx_strand_id
1 'polypeptide(L)'
;MAQTQFPEKPRNEQFPVLYADGELVVYKNPTNEIFVKDKRTGTTMRINPCRHGKGGLEFTTNELVLPFQVNGMIGYRVGSV
;
A
#
# COMPACT_ATOMS: atom_id res chain seq x y z
N MET A 1 -32.61 -14.05 -28.78
CA MET A 1 -31.14 -13.90 -28.80
C MET A 1 -30.68 -13.81 -27.35
N ALA A 2 -30.31 -14.93 -26.73
CA ALA A 2 -29.86 -14.95 -25.34
C ALA A 2 -28.38 -14.54 -25.30
N GLN A 3 -28.05 -13.52 -24.52
CA GLN A 3 -26.66 -13.17 -24.25
C GLN A 3 -26.09 -14.21 -23.29
N THR A 4 -25.11 -14.99 -23.74
CA THR A 4 -24.33 -15.87 -22.88
C THR A 4 -23.53 -14.98 -21.93
N GLN A 5 -24.01 -14.86 -20.71
CA GLN A 5 -23.33 -14.13 -19.65
C GLN A 5 -22.14 -15.00 -19.23
N PHE A 6 -20.94 -14.64 -19.70
CA PHE A 6 -19.71 -15.21 -19.18
C PHE A 6 -19.70 -14.96 -17.66
N PRO A 7 -19.42 -15.97 -16.81
CA PRO A 7 -19.39 -15.74 -15.38
C PRO A 7 -18.34 -14.66 -15.11
N GLU A 8 -18.77 -13.51 -14.59
CA GLU A 8 -17.86 -12.49 -14.08
C GLU A 8 -17.03 -13.18 -13.00
N LYS A 9 -15.77 -13.46 -13.30
CA LYS A 9 -14.80 -13.92 -12.30
C LYS A 9 -14.87 -12.89 -11.16
N PRO A 10 -15.14 -13.31 -9.91
CA PRO A 10 -15.32 -12.35 -8.83
C PRO A 10 -14.08 -11.46 -8.78
N ARG A 11 -14.30 -10.15 -8.84
CA ARG A 11 -13.27 -9.09 -8.85
C ARG A 11 -12.43 -9.01 -7.57
N ASN A 12 -12.50 -10.05 -6.73
CA ASN A 12 -11.99 -10.13 -5.37
C ASN A 12 -10.93 -11.23 -5.25
N GLU A 13 -10.01 -11.36 -6.21
CA GLU A 13 -8.72 -11.96 -5.92
C GLU A 13 -7.98 -10.99 -4.98
N GLN A 14 -8.21 -11.17 -3.69
CA GLN A 14 -7.57 -10.40 -2.64
C GLN A 14 -6.06 -10.60 -2.78
N PHE A 15 -5.33 -9.51 -3.03
CA PHE A 15 -3.88 -9.52 -3.22
C PHE A 15 -3.17 -10.31 -2.11
N PRO A 16 -2.09 -11.08 -2.43
CA PRO A 16 -1.34 -11.81 -1.42
C PRO A 16 -0.99 -10.92 -0.22
N VAL A 17 -1.54 -11.27 0.94
CA VAL A 17 -1.28 -10.57 2.21
C VAL A 17 0.04 -11.10 2.78
N LEU A 18 0.98 -10.19 3.00
CA LEU A 18 2.28 -10.48 3.61
C LEU A 18 2.23 -10.34 5.14
N TYR A 19 1.36 -9.48 5.63
CA TYR A 19 1.19 -9.20 7.07
C TYR A 19 -0.21 -8.61 7.32
N ALA A 20 -0.84 -9.00 8.44
CA ALA A 20 -2.05 -8.37 8.93
C ALA A 20 -2.20 -8.55 10.45
N ASP A 21 -2.53 -7.46 11.17
CA ASP A 21 -2.72 -7.47 12.63
C ASP A 21 -4.02 -6.76 13.08
N GLY A 22 -5.02 -6.73 12.21
CA GLY A 22 -6.32 -6.12 12.48
C GLY A 22 -6.38 -4.66 12.02
N GLU A 23 -5.36 -3.86 12.32
CA GLU A 23 -5.25 -2.44 11.97
C GLU A 23 -4.38 -2.19 10.74
N LEU A 24 -3.29 -2.94 10.59
CA LEU A 24 -2.40 -2.84 9.45
C LEU A 24 -2.61 -4.03 8.50
N VAL A 25 -2.52 -3.78 7.20
CA VAL A 25 -2.42 -4.83 6.18
C VAL A 25 -1.30 -4.49 5.22
N VAL A 26 -0.39 -5.43 5.01
CA VAL A 26 0.64 -5.36 3.97
C VAL A 26 0.32 -6.38 2.91
N TYR A 27 0.26 -5.96 1.64
CA TYR A 27 -0.06 -6.85 0.53
C TYR A 27 0.77 -6.53 -0.72
N LYS A 28 0.89 -7.51 -1.61
CA LYS A 28 1.55 -7.35 -2.92
C LYS A 28 0.53 -7.37 -4.05
N ASN A 29 0.58 -6.37 -4.92
CA ASN A 29 -0.22 -6.40 -6.14
C ASN A 29 0.39 -7.36 -7.20
N PRO A 30 -0.28 -7.61 -8.34
CA PRO A 30 0.21 -8.51 -9.38
C PRO A 30 1.51 -8.05 -10.06
N THR A 31 1.86 -6.76 -9.93
CA THR A 31 3.13 -6.21 -10.43
C THR A 31 4.25 -6.25 -9.39
N ASN A 32 4.06 -6.98 -8.29
CA ASN A 32 4.99 -7.15 -7.16
C ASN A 32 5.29 -5.88 -6.35
N GLU A 33 4.49 -4.82 -6.49
CA GLU A 33 4.59 -3.63 -5.65
C GLU A 33 3.99 -3.91 -4.27
N ILE A 34 4.61 -3.37 -3.22
CA ILE A 34 4.17 -3.57 -1.85
C ILE A 34 3.28 -2.40 -1.44
N PHE A 35 2.15 -2.71 -0.83
CA PHE A 35 1.24 -1.73 -0.27
C PHE A 35 1.08 -1.97 1.23
N VAL A 36 1.04 -0.88 1.98
CA VAL A 36 0.72 -0.84 3.40
C VAL A 36 -0.56 -0.05 3.56
N LYS A 37 -1.59 -0.67 4.14
CA LYS A 37 -2.87 -0.05 4.44
C LYS A 37 -3.04 0.02 5.95
N ASP A 38 -3.15 1.24 6.46
CA ASP A 38 -3.64 1.51 7.81
C ASP A 38 -5.17 1.59 7.75
N LYS A 39 -5.86 0.64 8.40
CA LYS A 39 -7.31 0.57 8.44
C LYS A 39 -7.91 1.60 9.40
N ARG A 40 -7.18 2.01 10.43
CA ARG A 40 -7.64 3.01 11.40
C ARG A 40 -7.84 4.36 10.74
N THR A 41 -6.91 4.75 9.88
CA THR A 41 -6.93 6.04 9.17
C THR A 41 -7.45 5.94 7.75
N GLY A 42 -7.49 4.75 7.16
CA GLY A 42 -7.75 4.55 5.74
C GLY A 42 -6.56 4.90 4.83
N THR A 43 -5.43 5.31 5.41
CA THR A 43 -4.21 5.64 4.66
C THR A 43 -3.70 4.41 3.91
N THR A 44 -3.34 4.59 2.64
CA THR A 44 -2.67 3.58 1.84
C THR A 44 -1.35 4.14 1.32
N MET A 45 -0.27 3.39 1.54
CA MET A 45 1.07 3.71 1.09
C MET A 45 1.54 2.61 0.14
N ARG A 46 2.06 2.98 -1.02
CA ARG A 46 2.83 2.09 -1.89
C ARG A 46 4.30 2.25 -1.53
N ILE A 47 5.00 1.15 -1.28
CA ILE A 47 6.43 1.09 -0.97
C ILE A 47 7.11 0.29 -2.07
N ASN A 48 8.05 0.93 -2.78
CA ASN A 48 8.84 0.29 -3.82
C ASN A 48 10.34 0.48 -3.53
N PRO A 49 11.19 -0.43 -4.01
CA PRO A 49 12.62 -0.16 -4.13
C PRO A 49 12.84 1.07 -5.01
N CYS A 50 13.65 2.02 -4.57
CA CYS A 50 13.98 3.20 -5.37
C CYS A 50 14.68 2.76 -6.67
N ARG A 51 14.05 3.00 -7.83
CA ARG A 51 14.59 2.56 -9.13
C ARG A 51 15.80 3.36 -9.60
N HIS A 52 16.01 4.54 -9.03
CA HIS A 52 16.97 5.55 -9.53
C HIS A 52 18.17 5.79 -8.60
N GLY A 53 18.33 5.00 -7.52
CA GLY A 53 19.38 5.23 -6.51
C GLY A 53 20.16 3.98 -6.10
N LYS A 54 21.35 4.19 -5.51
CA LYS A 54 22.16 3.13 -4.86
C LYS A 54 21.55 2.73 -3.51
N GLY A 55 20.36 2.12 -3.54
CA GLY A 55 19.62 1.69 -2.35
C GLY A 55 18.67 2.77 -1.81
N GLY A 56 17.65 2.32 -1.07
CA GLY A 56 16.60 3.15 -0.50
C GLY A 56 15.19 2.72 -0.93
N LEU A 57 14.19 3.32 -0.29
CA LEU A 57 12.77 3.11 -0.61
C LEU A 57 12.20 4.38 -1.24
N GLU A 58 11.41 4.21 -2.29
CA GLU A 58 10.50 5.24 -2.77
C GLU A 58 9.09 4.88 -2.28
N PHE A 59 8.31 5.90 -1.88
CA PHE A 59 6.94 5.68 -1.48
C PHE A 59 6.01 6.74 -2.07
N THR A 60 4.77 6.33 -2.29
CA THR A 60 3.66 7.22 -2.69
C THR A 60 2.47 6.93 -1.80
N THR A 61 1.70 7.95 -1.43
CA THR A 61 0.55 7.79 -0.56
C THR A 61 -0.59 8.71 -0.97
N ASN A 62 -1.79 8.43 -0.44
CA ASN A 62 -3.02 9.18 -0.70
C ASN A 62 -3.25 10.36 0.26
N GLU A 63 -2.31 10.63 1.18
CA GLU A 63 -2.45 11.62 2.25
C GLU A 63 -1.21 12.51 2.37
N LEU A 64 -1.30 13.55 3.22
CA LEU A 64 -0.18 14.46 3.49
C LEU A 64 0.98 13.73 4.17
N VAL A 65 2.20 14.01 3.69
CA VAL A 65 3.44 13.48 4.26
C VAL A 65 4.11 14.57 5.08
N LEU A 66 4.35 14.29 6.37
CA LEU A 66 5.01 15.23 7.28
C LEU A 66 6.27 14.59 7.88
N PRO A 67 7.42 15.29 7.89
CA PRO A 67 8.61 14.80 8.58
C PRO A 67 8.40 14.82 10.10
N PHE A 68 8.94 13.83 10.79
CA PHE A 68 8.99 13.79 12.26
C PHE A 68 10.28 13.11 12.73
N GLN A 69 10.71 13.34 13.97
CA GLN A 69 11.90 12.69 14.51
C GLN A 69 11.58 11.34 15.15
N VAL A 70 12.37 10.33 14.82
CA VAL A 70 12.34 8.98 15.40
C VAL A 70 13.74 8.67 15.94
N ASN A 71 13.95 8.75 17.25
CA ASN A 71 15.24 8.44 17.89
C ASN A 71 16.45 9.11 17.20
N GLY A 72 16.32 10.39 16.83
CA GLY A 72 17.37 11.14 16.13
C GLY A 72 17.43 10.95 14.61
N MET A 73 16.58 10.09 14.04
CA MET A 73 16.42 9.91 12.59
C MET A 73 15.19 10.68 12.08
N ILE A 74 15.22 11.11 10.82
CA ILE A 74 14.03 11.66 10.16
C ILE A 74 13.14 10.50 9.72
N GLY A 75 11.94 10.43 10.29
CA GLY A 75 10.84 9.61 9.83
C GLY A 75 9.81 10.45 9.08
N TYR A 76 8.86 9.78 8.43
CA TYR A 76 7.73 10.40 7.75
C TYR A 76 6.42 9.82 8.29
N ARG A 77 5.52 10.69 8.74
CA ARG A 77 4.15 10.30 9.10
C ARG A 77 3.22 10.64 7.94
N VAL A 78 2.21 9.82 7.77
CA VAL A 78 1.18 10.01 6.75
C VAL A 78 -0.17 10.15 7.43
N GLY A 79 -0.89 11.22 7.13
CA GLY A 79 -2.23 11.46 7.64
C GLY A 79 -2.72 12.88 7.40
N SER A 80 -4.03 13.07 7.54
CA SER A 80 -4.69 14.36 7.44
C SER A 80 -4.34 15.26 8.64
N VAL A 81 -4.26 16.57 8.42
CA VAL A 81 -3.95 17.58 9.45
C VAL A 81 -5.05 17.67 10.51
#